data_AF-A0A920DLJ1-F1
#
_entry.id   AF-A0A920DLJ1-F1
#
_cell.length_a   1.000
_cell.length_b   1.000
_cell.length_c   1.000
_cell.angle_alpha   90.00
_cell.angle_beta   90.00
_cell.angle_gamma   90.00
#
_symmetry.space_group_name_H-M   'P 1'
#
loop_
_entity.id
_entity.type
_entity.pdbx_description
1 polymer ?
#
loop_
_entity_poly.entity_id
_entity_poly.type
_entity_poly.pdbx_seq_one_letter_code
_entity_poly.pdbx_strand_id
1 'polypeptide(L)'
;MKKGMMTIVMFLTLYTFGEVSSNFTFSSNYFWRGMTQTMDSPAYSGGFDYSHESGFYAGTWGSNVSFGGAGLELDLYAGYAGETESGIGYDFGYINYAYPEVDDADFSEMYGSLSYEGFGLHITWVMNLVTTMSFLMVLDLFLSHTVIMKTLAQTI
;
A
#
# COMPACT_ATOMS: atom_id res chain seq x y z
N MET A 1 16.49 -18.02 -21.19
CA MET A 1 15.73 -16.94 -21.85
C MET A 1 14.56 -16.60 -20.95
N LYS A 2 14.63 -15.51 -20.16
CA LYS A 2 13.48 -15.04 -19.37
C LYS A 2 12.47 -14.47 -20.36
N LYS A 3 11.38 -15.20 -20.63
CA LYS A 3 10.29 -14.70 -21.48
C LYS A 3 9.65 -13.54 -20.70
N GLY A 4 9.68 -12.34 -21.24
CA GLY A 4 9.00 -11.19 -20.64
C GLY A 4 7.52 -11.52 -20.50
N MET A 5 7.08 -11.81 -19.29
CA MET A 5 5.70 -12.17 -19.00
C MET A 5 4.93 -10.87 -18.87
N MET A 6 4.03 -10.61 -19.81
CA MET A 6 3.15 -9.46 -19.80
C MET A 6 2.20 -9.61 -18.62
N THR A 7 2.30 -8.71 -17.63
CA THR A 7 1.42 -8.70 -16.46
C THR A 7 -0.01 -8.40 -16.92
N ILE A 8 -0.93 -9.34 -16.70
CA ILE A 8 -2.37 -9.12 -16.88
C ILE A 8 -2.94 -8.85 -15.50
N VAL A 9 -3.59 -7.70 -15.33
CA VAL A 9 -4.29 -7.32 -14.10
C VAL A 9 -5.77 -7.16 -14.41
N MET A 10 -6.63 -7.84 -13.67
CA MET A 10 -8.07 -7.60 -13.67
C MET A 10 -8.46 -7.03 -12.31
N PHE A 11 -8.92 -5.78 -12.31
CA PHE A 11 -9.49 -5.13 -11.13
C PHE A 11 -11.00 -5.32 -11.11
N LEU A 12 -11.52 -5.76 -9.96
CA LEU A 12 -12.94 -5.74 -9.67
C LEU A 12 -13.17 -4.86 -8.45
N THR A 13 -13.67 -3.65 -8.67
CA THR A 13 -14.16 -2.81 -7.58
C THR A 13 -15.49 -3.38 -7.11
N LEU A 14 -15.57 -3.73 -5.83
CA LEU A 14 -16.79 -4.18 -5.19
C LEU A 14 -17.39 -3.02 -4.38
N TYR A 15 -18.71 -2.95 -4.39
CA TYR A 15 -19.58 -1.93 -3.82
C TYR A 15 -19.03 -1.13 -2.63
N THR A 16 -19.26 0.19 -2.64
CA THR A 16 -19.21 1.04 -1.45
C THR A 16 -20.54 0.92 -0.69
N PHE A 17 -20.48 0.73 0.63
CA PHE A 17 -21.64 0.76 1.51
C PHE A 17 -21.38 1.77 2.63
N GLY A 18 -21.87 2.99 2.43
CA GLY A 18 -21.56 4.12 3.32
C GLY A 18 -20.07 4.43 3.29
N GLU A 19 -19.45 4.39 4.46
CA GLU A 19 -18.04 4.72 4.68
C GLU A 19 -17.10 3.55 4.36
N VAL A 20 -17.63 2.35 4.09
CA VAL A 20 -16.84 1.16 3.81
C VAL A 20 -16.78 0.88 2.30
N SER A 21 -15.58 0.62 1.78
CA SER A 21 -15.37 0.11 0.42
C SER A 21 -14.57 -1.19 0.42
N SER A 22 -14.65 -1.93 -0.68
CA SER A 22 -13.91 -3.18 -0.84
C SER A 22 -13.34 -3.32 -2.25
N ASN A 23 -12.23 -4.05 -2.35
CA ASN A 23 -11.58 -4.29 -3.64
C ASN A 23 -11.14 -5.75 -3.73
N PHE A 24 -11.13 -6.26 -4.97
CA PHE A 24 -10.55 -7.56 -5.29
C PHE A 24 -9.81 -7.47 -6.63
N THR A 25 -8.64 -8.10 -6.69
CA THR A 25 -7.78 -8.09 -7.87
C THR A 25 -7.24 -9.49 -8.12
N PHE A 26 -7.23 -9.89 -9.38
CA PHE A 26 -6.49 -11.05 -9.85
C PHE A 26 -5.41 -10.60 -10.83
N SER A 27 -4.17 -11.02 -10.60
CA SER A 27 -3.05 -10.70 -11.47
C SER A 27 -2.21 -11.94 -11.78
N SER A 28 -1.45 -11.89 -12.87
CA SER A 28 -0.50 -12.97 -13.19
C SER A 28 0.76 -12.95 -12.33
N ASN A 29 1.02 -11.86 -11.62
CA ASN A 29 2.15 -11.65 -10.73
C ASN A 29 1.82 -10.51 -9.76
N TYR A 30 2.26 -10.63 -8.50
CA TYR A 30 2.26 -9.51 -7.57
C TYR A 30 3.65 -8.88 -7.56
N PHE A 31 3.77 -7.64 -8.01
CA PHE A 31 4.96 -6.82 -7.84
C PHE A 31 4.77 -5.88 -6.66
N TRP A 32 5.83 -5.68 -5.88
CA TRP A 32 5.90 -4.67 -4.85
C TRP A 32 7.30 -4.07 -4.86
N ARG A 33 7.38 -2.74 -5.02
CA ARG A 33 8.65 -1.98 -5.11
C ARG A 33 9.66 -2.57 -6.11
N GLY A 34 9.16 -3.00 -7.27
CA GLY A 34 9.97 -3.58 -8.35
C GLY A 34 10.40 -5.04 -8.15
N MET A 35 9.94 -5.69 -7.08
CA MET A 35 10.24 -7.09 -6.76
C MET A 35 8.97 -7.95 -6.84
N THR A 36 9.06 -9.13 -7.46
CA THR A 36 7.97 -10.11 -7.44
C THR A 36 7.79 -10.67 -6.03
N GLN A 37 6.55 -10.68 -5.55
CA GLN A 37 6.15 -11.26 -4.27
C GLN A 37 5.63 -12.68 -4.45
N THR A 38 5.09 -13.04 -5.63
CA THR A 38 4.58 -14.39 -5.93
C THR A 38 5.52 -15.24 -6.78
N MET A 39 6.77 -14.80 -7.00
CA MET A 39 7.76 -15.50 -7.83
C MET A 39 7.24 -15.81 -9.24
N ASP A 40 6.73 -14.78 -9.92
CA ASP A 40 6.12 -14.86 -11.25
C ASP A 40 4.91 -15.81 -11.33
N SER A 41 4.23 -16.07 -10.21
CA SER A 41 3.01 -16.88 -10.14
C SER A 41 1.76 -16.00 -9.97
N PRO A 42 0.56 -16.51 -10.31
CA PRO A 42 -0.68 -15.75 -10.14
C PRO A 42 -0.88 -15.23 -8.71
N ALA A 43 -1.41 -14.02 -8.60
CA ALA A 43 -1.78 -13.40 -7.34
C ALA A 43 -3.27 -13.08 -7.30
N TYR A 44 -3.86 -13.27 -6.14
CA TYR A 44 -5.21 -12.84 -5.79
C TYR A 44 -5.09 -11.97 -4.54
N SER A 45 -5.67 -10.79 -4.62
CA SER A 45 -5.57 -9.80 -3.56
C SER A 45 -6.88 -9.07 -3.38
N GLY A 46 -7.04 -8.45 -2.22
CA GLY A 46 -8.22 -7.66 -1.93
C GLY A 46 -8.15 -7.02 -0.56
N GLY A 47 -9.10 -6.14 -0.29
CA GLY A 47 -9.12 -5.40 0.95
C GLY A 47 -10.46 -4.76 1.25
N PHE A 48 -10.54 -4.25 2.47
CA PHE A 48 -11.64 -3.43 2.97
C PHE A 48 -11.08 -2.13 3.50
N ASP A 49 -11.70 -1.03 3.12
CA ASP A 49 -11.36 0.33 3.52
C ASP A 49 -12.54 0.95 4.25
N TYR A 50 -12.25 1.74 5.27
CA TYR A 50 -13.19 2.59 5.97
C TYR A 50 -12.69 4.04 5.88
N SER A 51 -13.57 4.96 5.47
CA SER A 51 -13.27 6.38 5.33
C SER A 51 -14.39 7.22 5.95
N HIS A 52 -14.06 7.99 6.98
CA HIS A 52 -14.99 8.86 7.70
C HIS A 52 -14.89 10.31 7.20
N GLU A 53 -15.99 11.06 7.26
CA GLU A 53 -16.06 12.47 6.82
C GLU A 53 -15.09 13.40 7.55
N SER A 54 -14.62 13.03 8.75
CA SER A 54 -13.58 13.79 9.45
C SER A 54 -12.25 13.78 8.71
N GLY A 55 -12.00 12.79 7.86
CA GLY A 55 -10.69 12.53 7.24
C GLY A 55 -9.97 11.33 7.84
N PHE A 56 -10.50 10.70 8.89
CA PHE A 56 -9.96 9.45 9.42
C PHE A 56 -10.25 8.32 8.45
N TYR A 57 -9.26 7.45 8.23
CA TYR A 57 -9.44 6.21 7.50
C TYR A 57 -8.70 5.06 8.16
N ALA A 58 -9.18 3.85 7.92
CA ALA A 58 -8.54 2.60 8.31
C ALA A 58 -8.90 1.49 7.34
N GLY A 59 -8.09 0.45 7.27
CA GLY A 59 -8.39 -0.66 6.39
C GLY A 59 -7.46 -1.84 6.56
N THR A 60 -7.76 -2.87 5.78
CA THR A 60 -6.96 -4.07 5.67
C THR A 60 -6.87 -4.49 4.22
N TRP A 61 -5.74 -5.07 3.86
CA TRP A 61 -5.51 -5.65 2.55
C TRP A 61 -4.75 -6.95 2.70
N GLY A 62 -4.96 -7.90 1.80
CA GLY A 62 -4.13 -9.10 1.77
C GLY A 62 -3.92 -9.64 0.36
N SER A 63 -2.85 -10.40 0.21
CA SER A 63 -2.53 -11.15 -1.01
C SER A 63 -1.76 -12.42 -0.68
N ASN A 64 -1.86 -13.40 -1.56
CA ASN A 64 -0.87 -14.49 -1.53
C ASN A 64 0.52 -13.96 -1.94
N VAL A 65 1.54 -14.53 -1.30
CA VAL A 65 2.96 -14.32 -1.59
C VAL A 65 3.68 -15.67 -1.62
N SER A 66 4.91 -15.69 -2.14
CA SER A 66 5.69 -16.91 -2.40
C SER A 66 7.20 -16.68 -2.19
N PHE A 67 7.61 -16.02 -1.10
CA PHE A 67 9.01 -15.78 -0.78
C PHE A 67 9.35 -16.20 0.64
N GLY A 68 10.57 -16.71 0.87
CA GLY A 68 11.09 -16.93 2.23
C GLY A 68 10.27 -17.86 3.13
N GLY A 69 9.31 -18.62 2.60
CA GLY A 69 8.36 -19.44 3.37
C GLY A 69 7.01 -18.76 3.62
N ALA A 70 6.85 -17.48 3.29
CA ALA A 70 5.59 -16.75 3.38
C ALA A 70 4.59 -17.24 2.32
N GLY A 71 3.33 -17.36 2.74
CA GLY A 71 2.20 -17.69 1.88
C GLY A 71 1.15 -16.58 1.81
N LEU A 72 1.11 -15.72 2.82
CA LEU A 72 0.17 -14.62 2.97
C LEU A 72 0.90 -13.34 3.40
N GLU A 73 0.54 -12.24 2.76
CA GLU A 73 0.75 -10.89 3.27
C GLU A 73 -0.61 -10.36 3.74
N LEU A 74 -0.65 -9.86 4.99
CA LEU A 74 -1.81 -9.20 5.56
C LEU A 74 -1.40 -7.82 6.09
N ASP A 75 -2.00 -6.80 5.51
CA ASP A 75 -1.77 -5.42 5.86
C ASP A 75 -2.89 -4.89 6.73
N LEU A 76 -2.50 -4.08 7.71
CA LEU A 76 -3.41 -3.26 8.51
C LEU A 76 -2.92 -1.82 8.49
N TYR A 77 -3.81 -0.88 8.15
CA TYR A 77 -3.45 0.52 8.08
C TYR A 77 -4.52 1.43 8.67
N ALA A 78 -4.07 2.59 9.11
CA ALA A 78 -4.93 3.69 9.52
C ALA A 78 -4.19 5.01 9.37
N GLY A 79 -4.95 6.08 9.20
CA GLY A 79 -4.39 7.41 9.10
C GLY A 79 -5.46 8.49 9.05
N TYR A 80 -5.00 9.68 8.71
CA TYR A 80 -5.86 10.84 8.61
C TYR A 80 -5.41 11.71 7.45
N ALA A 81 -6.34 12.03 6.57
CA ALA A 81 -6.10 12.84 5.39
C ALA A 81 -7.16 13.93 5.24
N GLY A 82 -6.78 15.02 4.60
CA GLY A 82 -7.70 16.12 4.31
C GLY A 82 -7.06 17.21 3.48
N GLU A 83 -7.82 18.27 3.27
CA GLU A 83 -7.38 19.46 2.54
C GLU A 83 -7.76 20.70 3.35
N THR A 84 -6.85 21.67 3.44
CA THR A 84 -7.14 22.95 4.07
C THR A 84 -7.96 23.84 3.12
N GLU A 85 -8.60 24.89 3.66
CA GLU A 85 -9.29 25.91 2.83
C GLU A 85 -8.34 26.61 1.84
N SER A 86 -7.03 26.60 2.12
CA SER A 86 -6.01 27.14 1.24
C SER A 86 -5.53 26.14 0.16
N GLY A 87 -6.15 24.96 0.04
CA GLY A 87 -5.81 23.95 -0.96
C GLY A 87 -4.55 23.11 -0.64
N ILE A 88 -4.10 23.11 0.62
CA ILE A 88 -2.98 22.25 1.05
C ILE A 88 -3.57 20.91 1.46
N GLY A 89 -3.25 19.87 0.69
CA GLY A 89 -3.55 18.48 1.06
C GLY A 89 -2.54 17.97 2.09
N TYR A 90 -3.01 17.17 3.04
CA TYR A 90 -2.16 16.46 3.99
C TYR A 90 -2.65 15.02 4.17
N ASP A 91 -1.73 14.10 4.39
CA ASP A 91 -2.02 12.72 4.77
C ASP A 91 -0.88 12.19 5.62
N PHE A 92 -1.21 11.67 6.79
CA PHE A 92 -0.29 10.93 7.63
C PHE A 92 -0.93 9.61 8.04
N GLY A 93 -0.12 8.56 8.05
CA GLY A 93 -0.64 7.23 8.31
C GLY A 93 0.40 6.27 8.82
N TYR A 94 -0.12 5.11 9.20
CA TYR A 94 0.62 3.95 9.65
C TYR A 94 0.10 2.73 8.90
N ILE A 95 1.02 1.86 8.51
CA ILE A 95 0.72 0.53 7.97
C ILE A 95 1.61 -0.50 8.66
N ASN A 96 1.04 -1.65 8.99
CA ASN A 96 1.76 -2.85 9.38
C ASN A 96 1.59 -3.89 8.29
N TYR A 97 2.72 -4.43 7.82
CA TYR A 97 2.79 -5.55 6.90
C TYR A 97 3.11 -6.80 7.72
N ALA A 98 2.15 -7.72 7.79
CA ALA A 98 2.28 -8.96 8.54
C ALA A 98 2.43 -10.16 7.59
N TYR A 99 3.35 -11.06 7.92
CA TYR A 99 3.64 -12.29 7.21
C TYR A 99 3.50 -13.47 8.19
N PRO A 100 2.27 -13.95 8.45
CA PRO A 100 1.99 -14.86 9.55
C PRO A 100 2.74 -16.20 9.52
N GLU A 101 3.26 -16.61 8.37
CA GLU A 101 4.03 -17.85 8.23
C GLU A 101 5.54 -17.69 8.42
N VAL A 102 6.06 -16.46 8.57
CA VAL A 102 7.49 -16.19 8.67
C VAL A 102 7.79 -15.31 9.88
N ASP A 103 8.52 -15.88 10.84
CA ASP A 103 9.02 -15.13 11.99
C ASP A 103 9.95 -13.98 11.54
N ASP A 104 9.85 -12.83 12.22
CA ASP A 104 10.68 -11.63 12.02
C ASP A 104 10.61 -10.98 10.63
N ALA A 105 9.65 -11.38 9.78
CA ALA A 105 9.40 -10.75 8.48
C ALA A 105 8.50 -9.50 8.57
N ASP A 106 7.75 -9.36 9.66
CA ASP A 106 6.83 -8.25 9.89
C ASP A 106 7.58 -6.91 9.99
N PHE A 107 7.04 -5.89 9.33
CA PHE A 107 7.52 -4.54 9.46
C PHE A 107 6.36 -3.56 9.34
N SER A 108 6.61 -2.32 9.75
CA SER A 108 5.62 -1.26 9.71
C SER A 108 6.21 0.00 9.12
N GLU A 109 5.35 0.82 8.55
CA GLU A 109 5.73 2.12 8.00
C GLU A 109 4.84 3.20 8.59
N MET A 110 5.46 4.30 8.98
CA MET A 110 4.79 5.56 9.24
C MET A 110 5.12 6.51 8.12
N TYR A 111 4.19 7.36 7.74
CA TYR A 111 4.45 8.35 6.71
C TYR A 111 3.72 9.65 6.97
N GLY A 112 4.17 10.69 6.30
CA GLY A 112 3.51 11.98 6.23
C GLY A 112 3.70 12.60 4.85
N SER A 113 2.67 13.25 4.35
CA SER A 113 2.71 13.96 3.08
C SER A 113 1.97 15.28 3.12
N LEU A 114 2.44 16.19 2.27
CA LEU A 114 1.82 17.49 1.98
C LEU A 114 1.74 17.65 0.46
N SER A 115 0.63 18.20 -0.02
CA SER A 115 0.43 18.51 -1.44
C SER A 115 -0.15 19.91 -1.65
N TYR A 116 0.23 20.57 -2.74
CA TYR A 116 -0.27 21.89 -3.12
C TYR A 116 -0.12 22.11 -4.63
N GLU A 117 -1.19 22.54 -5.32
CA GLU A 117 -1.20 22.90 -6.75
C GLU A 117 -0.47 21.89 -7.67
N GLY A 118 -0.67 20.60 -7.38
CA GLY A 118 -0.10 19.50 -8.16
C GLY A 118 1.33 19.13 -7.79
N PHE A 119 1.98 19.79 -6.83
CA PHE A 119 3.22 19.33 -6.21
C PHE A 119 2.91 18.59 -4.91
N GLY A 120 3.75 17.61 -4.55
CA GLY A 120 3.66 17.01 -3.23
C GLY A 120 5.00 16.51 -2.73
N LEU A 121 5.11 16.50 -1.40
CA LEU A 121 6.22 15.94 -0.65
C LEU A 121 5.67 14.77 0.16
N HIS A 122 6.30 13.61 0.05
CA HIS A 122 5.97 12.44 0.84
C HIS A 122 7.22 11.93 1.54
N ILE A 123 7.08 11.58 2.81
CA ILE A 123 8.16 11.05 3.64
C ILE A 123 7.65 9.79 4.32
N THR A 124 8.42 8.71 4.21
CA THR A 124 8.14 7.43 4.86
C THR A 124 9.26 7.06 5.80
N TRP A 125 8.89 6.45 6.92
CA TRP A 125 9.75 5.88 7.94
C TRP A 125 9.42 4.41 8.14
N VAL A 126 10.40 3.53 7.93
CA VAL A 126 10.27 2.08 8.08
C VAL A 126 10.73 1.64 9.47
N MET A 127 9.97 0.75 10.09
CA MET A 127 10.20 0.19 11.42
C MET A 127 10.12 -1.35 11.34
N ASN A 128 11.10 -2.06 11.87
CA ASN A 128 10.98 -3.51 12.07
C ASN A 128 10.71 -3.78 13.56
N LEU A 129 9.70 -4.60 13.87
CA LEU A 129 9.20 -4.80 15.25
C LEU A 129 10.26 -5.40 16.18
N VAL A 130 11.30 -6.05 15.66
CA VAL A 130 12.13 -6.96 16.45
C VAL A 130 13.49 -6.40 16.85
N THR A 131 14.09 -5.40 16.17
CA THR A 131 15.46 -5.01 16.61
C THR A 131 16.03 -3.63 16.25
N THR A 132 15.55 -2.87 15.25
CA THR A 132 16.27 -1.63 14.85
C THR A 132 15.34 -0.56 14.26
N MET A 133 15.45 0.68 14.74
CA MET A 133 15.03 1.86 13.96
C MET A 133 16.07 2.08 12.85
N SER A 134 15.91 1.41 11.72
CA SER A 134 16.67 1.72 10.51
C SER A 134 16.06 2.96 9.86
N PHE A 135 16.75 4.10 9.98
CA PHE A 135 16.36 5.33 9.29
C PHE A 135 16.60 5.18 7.78
N LEU A 136 15.53 4.90 7.03
CA LEU A 136 15.51 5.07 5.58
C LEU A 136 14.43 6.10 5.26
N MET A 137 14.84 7.32 4.97
CA MET A 137 13.95 8.40 4.51
C MET A 137 13.85 8.29 2.98
N VAL A 138 12.67 7.97 2.49
CA VAL A 138 12.35 8.08 1.06
C VAL A 138 11.62 9.40 0.88
N LEU A 139 12.17 10.27 0.01
CA LEU A 139 11.56 11.53 -0.38
C LEU A 139 11.06 11.41 -1.80
N ASP A 140 9.75 11.46 -1.96
CA ASP A 140 9.12 11.46 -3.27
C ASP A 140 8.56 12.85 -3.58
N LEU A 141 8.96 13.38 -4.75
CA LEU A 141 8.36 14.57 -5.34
C LEU A 141 7.47 14.11 -6.50
N PHE A 142 6.17 14.33 -6.40
CA PHE A 142 5.22 13.90 -7.42
C PHE A 142 4.48 15.08 -8.06
N LEU A 143 4.12 14.92 -9.34
CA LEU A 143 3.23 15.83 -10.06
C LEU A 143 1.82 15.18 -10.12
N SER A 144 0.78 15.92 -9.74
CA SER A 144 -0.64 15.55 -9.70
C SER A 144 -1.15 14.94 -8.37
N HIS A 145 -2.41 15.26 -8.04
CA HIS A 145 -3.10 15.10 -6.76
C HIS A 145 -3.46 13.64 -6.39
N THR A 146 -2.58 12.67 -6.68
CA THR A 146 -2.91 11.25 -6.55
C THR A 146 -1.89 10.55 -5.66
N VAL A 147 -2.05 10.71 -4.35
CA VAL A 147 -1.49 9.74 -3.38
C VAL A 147 -2.56 8.66 -3.21
N ILE A 148 -2.65 7.74 -4.18
CA ILE A 148 -3.38 6.49 -3.97
C ILE A 148 -2.36 5.48 -3.49
N MET A 149 -2.38 5.24 -2.18
CA MET A 149 -1.43 4.41 -1.43
C MET A 149 -1.25 2.97 -1.95
N LYS A 150 -2.08 2.49 -2.89
CA LYS A 150 -1.85 1.16 -3.49
C LYS A 150 -2.12 1.03 -5.00
N THR A 151 -2.49 2.09 -5.72
CA THR A 151 -2.58 2.03 -7.19
C THR A 151 -1.20 1.95 -7.84
N LEU A 152 -0.17 2.47 -7.18
CA LEU A 152 1.22 2.39 -7.67
C LEU A 152 1.92 1.08 -7.33
N ALA A 153 1.44 0.30 -6.36
CA ALA A 153 2.07 -0.99 -6.02
C ALA A 153 1.93 -2.02 -7.15
N GLN A 154 0.90 -1.93 -8.00
CA GLN A 154 0.70 -2.87 -9.12
C GLN A 154 1.23 -2.35 -10.47
N THR A 155 1.84 -1.16 -10.49
CA THR A 155 2.34 -0.54 -11.72
C THR A 155 3.76 -0.03 -11.50
N ILE A 156 4.73 -0.93 -11.58
CA ILE A 156 6.05 -0.82 -12.23
C ILE A 156 6.62 -2.24 -12.34
#